data_AF-A0A661DF02-F1
#
_entry.id   AF-A0A661DF02-F1
#
_cell.length_a   1.000
_cell.length_b   1.000
_cell.length_c   1.000
_cell.angle_alpha   90.00
_cell.angle_beta   90.00
_cell.angle_gamma   90.00
#
_symmetry.space_group_name_H-M   'P 1'
#
loop_
_entity.id
_entity.type
_entity.pdbx_description
1 polymer ?
#
loop_
_entity_poly.entity_id
_entity_poly.type
_entity_poly.pdbx_seq_one_letter_code
_entity_poly.pdbx_strand_id
1 'polypeptide(L)'
;MVTKTDVWQGLMDRAYDKWQGTGWSYERFLLNLDSVERKAVLLGNFNHQTCNGGLQQWVDNGYASGGGAELLLVLAEIGTESAKKALKIAEGVLEHVDLSAKKGGFGEDYWLESWVDEEPPACYDEVERLTGEYYSLESFEADVEGYLNAQVVN
;
A
#
# COMPACT_ATOMS: atom_id res chain seq x y z
N MET A 1 -20.90 17.07 5.11
CA MET A 1 -21.71 16.41 4.06
C MET A 1 -20.72 16.08 2.95
N VAL A 2 -20.16 14.87 2.96
CA VAL A 2 -19.08 14.47 2.04
C VAL A 2 -19.71 14.24 0.66
N THR A 3 -19.32 15.06 -0.31
CA THR A 3 -19.78 14.96 -1.70
C THR A 3 -19.26 13.67 -2.32
N LYS A 4 -20.06 13.07 -3.20
CA LYS A 4 -19.75 11.86 -3.97
C LYS A 4 -18.30 11.89 -4.51
N THR A 5 -17.49 11.05 -3.86
CA THR A 5 -16.19 10.45 -4.21
C THR A 5 -15.09 11.42 -4.64
N ASP A 6 -14.13 11.61 -3.73
CA ASP A 6 -12.80 12.17 -3.98
C ASP A 6 -12.11 11.53 -5.22
N VAL A 7 -11.14 12.26 -5.80
CA VAL A 7 -10.43 11.85 -7.02
C VAL A 7 -9.75 10.51 -6.80
N TRP A 8 -9.19 10.29 -5.61
CA TRP A 8 -8.53 9.06 -5.23
C TRP A 8 -9.46 7.84 -5.29
N GLN A 9 -10.60 7.86 -4.61
CA GLN A 9 -11.58 6.78 -4.63
C GLN A 9 -12.11 6.56 -6.05
N GLY A 10 -12.38 7.64 -6.79
CA GLY A 10 -12.85 7.54 -8.18
C GLY A 10 -11.82 6.87 -9.12
N LEU A 11 -10.52 7.07 -8.89
CA LEU A 11 -9.44 6.36 -9.61
C LEU A 11 -9.37 4.89 -9.22
N MET A 12 -9.48 4.59 -7.93
CA MET A 12 -9.48 3.21 -7.42
C MET A 12 -10.68 2.43 -7.96
N ASP A 13 -11.88 2.99 -7.90
CA ASP A 13 -13.10 2.34 -8.39
C ASP A 13 -12.96 1.96 -9.87
N ARG A 14 -12.49 2.90 -10.71
CA ARG A 14 -12.24 2.62 -12.13
C ARG A 14 -11.19 1.54 -12.35
N ALA A 15 -10.14 1.53 -11.55
CA ALA A 15 -9.13 0.50 -11.62
C ALA A 15 -9.72 -0.87 -11.25
N TYR A 16 -10.41 -0.97 -10.12
CA TYR A 16 -11.01 -2.22 -9.66
C TYR A 16 -12.11 -2.77 -10.58
N ASP A 17 -12.89 -1.89 -11.23
CA ASP A 17 -13.84 -2.27 -12.28
C ASP A 17 -13.15 -2.98 -13.45
N LYS A 18 -11.92 -2.58 -13.82
CA LYS A 18 -11.13 -3.25 -14.86
C LYS A 18 -10.63 -4.63 -14.42
N TRP A 19 -10.46 -4.85 -13.11
CA TRP A 19 -9.96 -6.11 -12.58
C TRP A 19 -11.08 -7.14 -12.41
N GLN A 20 -12.30 -6.68 -12.11
CA GLN A 20 -13.42 -7.54 -11.78
C GLN A 20 -13.71 -8.58 -12.90
N GLY A 21 -13.80 -9.85 -12.53
CA GLY A 21 -14.14 -10.94 -13.46
C GLY A 21 -13.03 -11.34 -14.46
N THR A 22 -11.84 -10.73 -14.39
CA THR A 22 -10.73 -11.04 -15.31
C THR A 22 -9.93 -12.30 -14.94
N GLY A 23 -9.97 -12.71 -13.67
CA GLY A 23 -9.09 -13.76 -13.12
C GLY A 23 -7.61 -13.38 -13.10
N TRP A 24 -7.26 -12.09 -13.28
CA TRP A 24 -5.89 -11.62 -13.20
C TRP A 24 -5.38 -11.66 -11.76
N SER A 25 -4.07 -11.82 -11.60
CA SER A 25 -3.41 -11.56 -10.31
C SER A 25 -3.26 -10.05 -10.08
N TYR A 26 -2.93 -9.66 -8.84
CA TYR A 26 -2.72 -8.26 -8.47
C TYR A 26 -1.63 -7.56 -9.30
N GLU A 27 -0.50 -8.19 -9.57
CA GLU A 27 0.59 -7.61 -10.37
C GLU A 27 0.20 -7.51 -11.84
N ARG A 28 -0.54 -8.50 -12.37
CA ARG A 28 -1.09 -8.39 -13.73
C ARG A 28 -2.10 -7.26 -13.80
N PHE A 29 -2.90 -7.08 -12.76
CA PHE A 29 -3.79 -5.96 -12.62
C PHE A 29 -3.02 -4.63 -12.64
N LEU A 30 -2.03 -4.43 -11.77
CA LEU A 30 -1.19 -3.22 -11.78
C LEU A 30 -0.55 -2.94 -13.15
N LEU A 31 0.00 -3.96 -13.81
CA LEU A 31 0.62 -3.84 -15.13
C LEU A 31 -0.35 -3.36 -16.23
N ASN A 32 -1.66 -3.57 -16.07
CA ASN A 32 -2.68 -3.17 -17.04
C ASN A 32 -3.40 -1.86 -16.67
N LEU A 33 -3.02 -1.22 -15.57
CA LEU A 33 -3.50 0.12 -15.21
C LEU A 33 -2.69 1.21 -15.91
N ASP A 34 -3.34 2.35 -16.16
CA ASP A 34 -2.62 3.56 -16.51
C ASP A 34 -1.82 4.09 -15.30
N SER A 35 -0.91 5.02 -15.55
CA SER A 35 0.01 5.53 -14.52
C SER A 35 -0.72 6.13 -13.32
N VAL A 36 -1.80 6.88 -13.53
CA VAL A 36 -2.48 7.60 -12.44
C VAL A 36 -3.35 6.64 -11.62
N GLU A 37 -4.07 5.75 -12.29
CA GLU A 37 -4.85 4.69 -11.63
C GLU A 37 -3.95 3.76 -10.82
N ARG A 38 -2.79 3.38 -11.36
CA ARG A 38 -1.84 2.52 -10.64
C ARG A 38 -1.33 3.20 -9.37
N LYS A 39 -0.95 4.47 -9.44
CA LYS A 39 -0.53 5.25 -8.26
C LYS A 39 -1.65 5.31 -7.22
N ALA A 40 -2.88 5.57 -7.65
CA ALA A 40 -4.05 5.59 -6.77
C ALA A 40 -4.30 4.24 -6.08
N VAL A 41 -4.18 3.13 -6.82
CA VAL A 41 -4.32 1.77 -6.27
C VAL A 41 -3.22 1.45 -5.26
N LEU A 42 -1.96 1.76 -5.57
CA LEU A 42 -0.83 1.52 -4.66
C LEU A 42 -1.00 2.26 -3.33
N LEU A 43 -1.26 3.56 -3.40
CA LEU A 43 -1.51 4.39 -2.21
C LEU A 43 -2.75 3.91 -1.46
N GLY A 44 -3.82 3.60 -2.21
CA GLY A 44 -5.12 3.23 -1.66
C GLY A 44 -5.09 1.91 -0.92
N ASN A 45 -4.40 0.91 -1.49
CA ASN A 45 -4.19 -0.37 -0.83
C ASN A 45 -3.32 -0.22 0.41
N PHE A 46 -2.28 0.60 0.37
CA PHE A 46 -1.49 0.90 1.56
C PHE A 46 -2.34 1.54 2.67
N ASN A 47 -3.12 2.58 2.37
CA ASN A 47 -3.97 3.25 3.36
C ASN A 47 -5.07 2.32 3.89
N HIS A 48 -5.84 1.70 2.98
CA HIS A 48 -7.01 0.92 3.35
C HIS A 48 -6.66 -0.30 4.20
N GLN A 49 -5.63 -1.06 3.81
CA GLN A 49 -5.21 -2.24 4.58
C GLN A 49 -4.63 -1.83 5.93
N THR A 50 -3.84 -0.76 5.98
CA THR A 50 -3.30 -0.27 7.25
C THR A 50 -4.41 0.19 8.19
N CYS A 51 -5.41 0.93 7.71
CA CYS A 51 -6.55 1.37 8.52
C CYS A 51 -7.48 0.23 8.96
N ASN A 52 -7.52 -0.88 8.21
CA ASN A 52 -8.43 -2.00 8.51
C ASN A 52 -7.79 -3.09 9.39
N GLY A 53 -6.50 -3.37 9.22
CA GLY A 53 -5.81 -4.44 9.93
C GLY A 53 -4.32 -4.19 10.17
N GLY A 54 -3.90 -2.93 10.09
CA GLY A 54 -2.50 -2.55 10.24
C GLY A 54 -1.63 -2.93 9.04
N LEU A 55 -0.34 -2.59 9.14
CA LEU A 55 0.65 -2.92 8.10
C LEU A 55 0.81 -4.43 7.91
N GLN A 56 0.50 -5.22 8.94
CA GLN A 56 0.40 -6.68 8.85
C GLN A 56 -0.55 -7.10 7.73
N GLN A 57 -1.75 -6.54 7.70
CA GLN A 57 -2.75 -6.88 6.70
C GLN A 57 -2.33 -6.43 5.29
N TRP A 58 -1.58 -5.35 5.17
CA TRP A 58 -1.02 -4.91 3.88
C TRP A 58 -0.04 -5.94 3.30
N VAL A 59 0.77 -6.58 4.15
CA VAL A 59 1.70 -7.65 3.76
C VAL A 59 0.97 -8.98 3.52
N ASP A 60 0.14 -9.42 4.46
CA ASP A 60 -0.52 -10.74 4.42
C ASP A 60 -1.48 -10.89 3.23
N ASN A 61 -2.02 -9.78 2.73
CA ASN A 61 -2.84 -9.74 1.51
C ASN A 61 -2.02 -9.60 0.22
N GLY A 62 -0.68 -9.65 0.30
CA GLY A 62 0.24 -9.66 -0.84
C GLY A 62 0.46 -8.31 -1.51
N TYR A 63 -0.06 -7.21 -0.97
CA TYR A 63 0.07 -5.89 -1.57
C TYR A 63 1.49 -5.32 -1.45
N ALA A 64 2.18 -5.64 -0.34
CA ALA A 64 3.57 -5.26 -0.12
C ALA A 64 4.52 -5.93 -1.15
N SER A 65 4.46 -7.25 -1.32
CA SER A 65 5.28 -7.95 -2.32
C SER A 65 4.92 -7.56 -3.75
N GLY A 66 3.63 -7.37 -4.05
CA GLY A 66 3.15 -7.10 -5.41
C GLY A 66 3.33 -5.66 -5.90
N GLY A 67 3.45 -4.67 -5.00
CA GLY A 67 3.52 -3.25 -5.37
C GLY A 67 4.33 -2.35 -4.43
N GLY A 68 4.90 -2.88 -3.36
CA GLY A 68 5.60 -2.09 -2.33
C GLY A 68 6.78 -1.29 -2.88
N ALA A 69 7.61 -1.88 -3.75
CA ALA A 69 8.73 -1.16 -4.35
C ALA A 69 8.28 0.06 -5.20
N GLU A 70 7.16 -0.07 -5.93
CA GLU A 70 6.61 1.03 -6.71
C GLU A 70 5.93 2.07 -5.80
N LEU A 71 5.26 1.63 -4.73
CA LEU A 71 4.70 2.52 -3.70
C LEU A 71 5.76 3.47 -3.12
N LEU A 72 6.98 3.00 -2.83
CA LEU A 72 8.06 3.84 -2.33
C LEU A 72 8.38 5.01 -3.29
N LEU A 73 8.41 4.72 -4.60
CA LEU A 73 8.66 5.75 -5.62
C LEU A 73 7.52 6.79 -5.65
N VAL A 74 6.28 6.35 -5.52
CA VAL A 74 5.11 7.23 -5.51
C VAL A 74 5.10 8.12 -4.25
N LEU A 75 5.39 7.56 -3.08
CA LEU A 75 5.49 8.32 -1.83
C LEU A 75 6.61 9.35 -1.88
N ALA A 76 7.75 9.00 -2.48
CA ALA A 76 8.85 9.93 -2.71
C ALA A 76 8.46 11.05 -3.70
N GLU A 77 7.64 10.76 -4.71
CA GLU A 77 7.14 11.74 -5.68
C GLU A 77 6.18 12.76 -5.04
N ILE A 78 5.30 12.33 -4.12
CA ILE A 78 4.38 13.22 -3.39
C ILE A 78 5.19 14.24 -2.57
N GLY A 79 6.22 13.79 -1.86
CA GLY A 79 7.22 14.67 -1.26
C GLY A 79 6.75 15.56 -0.10
N THR A 80 5.52 15.40 0.38
CA THR A 80 5.02 16.09 1.59
C THR A 80 5.60 15.46 2.86
N GLU A 81 5.51 16.14 4.00
CA GLU A 81 6.04 15.62 5.26
C GLU A 81 5.30 14.35 5.72
N SER A 82 3.99 14.24 5.48
CA SER A 82 3.24 13.02 5.78
C SER A 82 3.65 11.87 4.85
N ALA A 83 3.83 12.13 3.55
CA ALA A 83 4.27 11.13 2.58
C ALA A 83 5.69 10.65 2.83
N LYS A 84 6.60 11.53 3.26
CA LYS A 84 7.96 11.14 3.68
C LYS A 84 7.98 10.25 4.92
N LYS A 85 7.04 10.47 5.86
CA LYS A 85 6.89 9.58 7.03
C LYS A 85 6.29 8.24 6.62
N ALA A 86 5.24 8.25 5.81
CA ALA A 86 4.66 7.05 5.22
C ALA A 86 5.70 6.25 4.42
N LEU A 87 6.59 6.93 3.68
CA LEU A 87 7.72 6.31 2.97
C LEU A 87 8.60 5.52 3.93
N LYS A 88 9.07 6.14 5.02
CA LYS A 88 9.92 5.47 6.02
C LYS A 88 9.23 4.29 6.70
N ILE A 89 7.92 4.43 6.95
CA ILE A 89 7.10 3.35 7.51
C ILE A 89 7.05 2.17 6.52
N ALA A 90 6.77 2.44 5.24
CA ALA A 90 6.73 1.42 4.20
C ALA A 90 8.11 0.76 3.98
N GLU A 91 9.20 1.55 4.00
CA GLU A 91 10.58 1.04 3.95
C GLU A 91 10.85 0.07 5.09
N GLY A 92 10.54 0.46 6.34
CA GLY A 92 10.76 -0.38 7.52
C GLY A 92 10.00 -1.71 7.47
N VAL A 93 8.79 -1.73 6.88
CA VAL A 93 8.08 -2.99 6.66
C VAL A 93 8.73 -3.82 5.55
N LEU A 94 9.07 -3.19 4.42
CA LEU A 94 9.60 -3.89 3.24
C LEU A 94 10.99 -4.50 3.45
N GLU A 95 11.76 -4.05 4.45
CA GLU A 95 13.00 -4.71 4.89
C GLU A 95 12.78 -6.16 5.33
N HIS A 96 11.53 -6.52 5.64
CA HIS A 96 11.16 -7.81 6.23
C HIS A 96 10.21 -8.65 5.35
N VAL A 97 9.83 -8.11 4.18
CA VAL A 97 8.93 -8.78 3.24
C VAL A 97 9.74 -9.58 2.21
N ASP A 98 9.35 -10.82 1.96
CA ASP A 98 9.87 -11.55 0.80
C ASP A 98 9.20 -11.02 -0.48
N LEU A 99 9.88 -10.10 -1.15
CA LEU A 99 9.44 -9.55 -2.44
C LEU A 99 9.47 -10.59 -3.58
N SER A 100 10.10 -11.75 -3.36
CA SER A 100 10.15 -12.86 -4.31
C SER A 100 9.08 -13.91 -4.06
N ALA A 101 8.35 -13.81 -2.94
CA ALA A 101 7.28 -14.74 -2.56
C ALA A 101 6.29 -14.92 -3.73
N LYS A 102 6.23 -16.17 -4.23
CA LYS A 102 5.39 -16.50 -5.39
C LYS A 102 3.94 -16.71 -4.96
N LYS A 103 3.05 -16.20 -5.82
CA LYS A 103 1.58 -16.28 -5.78
C LYS A 103 1.02 -17.58 -5.19
N GLY A 104 0.12 -17.39 -4.23
CA GLY A 104 -0.68 -18.44 -3.60
C GLY A 104 -0.46 -18.56 -2.11
N GLY A 105 0.53 -17.84 -1.55
CA GLY A 105 0.75 -17.78 -0.12
C GLY A 105 -0.35 -17.03 0.62
N PHE A 106 -0.53 -17.37 1.89
CA PHE A 106 -1.48 -16.72 2.80
C PHE A 106 -0.79 -16.43 4.13
N GLY A 107 -0.89 -15.19 4.61
CA GLY A 107 -0.30 -14.80 5.90
C GLY A 107 1.23 -14.84 5.88
N GLU A 108 1.81 -15.75 6.66
CA GLU A 108 3.25 -15.82 6.96
C GLU A 108 4.15 -16.00 5.73
N ASP A 109 3.62 -16.53 4.62
CA ASP A 109 4.35 -16.78 3.36
C ASP A 109 4.91 -15.51 2.68
N TYR A 110 4.47 -14.31 3.08
CA TYR A 110 4.94 -13.04 2.53
C TYR A 110 6.08 -12.40 3.34
N TRP A 111 6.41 -12.96 4.49
CA TRP A 111 7.49 -12.48 5.35
C TRP A 111 8.78 -13.28 5.10
N LEU A 112 9.94 -12.65 5.32
CA LEU A 112 11.20 -13.38 5.28
C LEU A 112 11.23 -14.45 6.38
N GLU A 113 11.56 -15.71 6.04
CA GLU A 113 11.61 -16.83 7.00
C GLU A 113 12.44 -16.51 8.27
N SER A 114 13.55 -15.78 8.10
CA SER A 114 14.42 -15.32 9.20
C SER A 114 13.72 -14.40 10.21
N TRP A 115 12.50 -13.97 9.92
CA TRP A 115 11.73 -13.01 10.69
C TRP A 115 10.55 -13.64 11.43
N VAL A 116 10.10 -14.83 10.99
CA VAL A 116 8.92 -15.53 11.54
C VAL A 116 9.28 -16.69 12.48
N ASP A 117 10.51 -17.20 12.41
CA ASP A 117 10.99 -18.38 13.18
C ASP A 117 11.47 -18.07 14.63
N GLU A 118 11.34 -16.83 15.13
CA GLU A 118 11.66 -16.46 16.53
C GLU A 118 10.40 -16.53 17.44
N GLU A 119 10.50 -16.93 18.72
CA GLU A 119 9.36 -16.92 19.67
C GLU A 119 9.55 -15.94 20.86
N PRO A 120 8.71 -14.91 21.01
CA PRO A 120 7.78 -14.38 20.00
C PRO A 120 8.58 -13.74 18.86
N PRO A 121 8.03 -13.68 17.64
CA PRO A 121 8.69 -12.97 16.58
C PRO A 121 8.76 -11.49 16.98
N ALA A 122 9.97 -10.96 17.23
CA ALA A 122 10.19 -9.52 17.51
C ALA A 122 9.64 -8.63 16.39
N CYS A 123 9.33 -9.26 15.27
CA CYS A 123 8.72 -8.74 14.09
C CYS A 123 7.33 -8.13 14.30
N TYR A 124 6.45 -8.76 15.07
CA TYR A 124 5.07 -8.29 15.23
C TYR A 124 5.02 -6.96 16.01
N ASP A 125 5.88 -6.81 17.02
CA ASP A 125 5.98 -5.58 17.82
C ASP A 125 6.43 -4.39 16.96
N GLU A 126 7.35 -4.62 16.00
CA GLU A 126 7.84 -3.57 15.10
C GLU A 126 6.77 -3.17 14.06
N VAL A 127 6.06 -4.14 13.46
CA VAL A 127 4.94 -3.85 12.54
C VAL A 127 3.83 -3.09 13.27
N GLU A 128 3.51 -3.47 14.51
CA GLU A 128 2.50 -2.78 15.32
C GLU A 128 2.95 -1.36 15.67
N ARG A 129 4.22 -1.18 16.05
CA ARG A 129 4.81 0.15 16.31
C ARG A 129 4.73 1.05 15.08
N LEU A 130 5.14 0.55 13.92
CA LEU A 130 5.06 1.27 12.64
C LEU A 130 3.61 1.56 12.22
N THR A 131 2.69 0.65 12.51
CA THR A 131 1.25 0.87 12.30
C THR A 131 0.74 2.02 13.17
N GLY A 132 1.17 2.08 14.44
CA GLY A 132 0.87 3.20 15.34
C GLY A 132 1.42 4.54 14.84
N GLU A 133 2.64 4.54 14.27
CA GLU A 133 3.19 5.73 13.63
C GLU A 133 2.37 6.17 12.42
N TYR A 134 1.90 5.21 11.60
CA TYR A 134 1.03 5.51 10.46
C TYR A 134 -0.27 6.19 10.90
N TYR A 135 -0.90 5.72 11.96
CA TYR A 135 -2.13 6.33 12.49
C TYR A 135 -1.95 7.77 12.99
N SER A 136 -0.70 8.20 13.25
CA SER A 136 -0.41 9.59 13.63
C SER A 136 -0.31 10.55 12.43
N LEU A 137 -0.43 10.06 11.18
CA LEU A 137 -0.28 10.85 9.97
C LEU A 137 -1.58 11.58 9.57
N GLU A 138 -1.93 12.64 10.30
CA GLU A 138 -3.20 13.38 10.14
C GLU A 138 -3.45 13.97 8.74
N SER A 139 -2.41 14.25 7.96
CA SER A 139 -2.51 14.91 6.64
C SER A 139 -2.34 13.97 5.45
N PHE A 140 -2.09 12.68 5.67
CA PHE A 140 -1.71 11.76 4.58
C PHE A 140 -2.76 11.67 3.48
N GLU A 141 -4.03 11.50 3.84
CA GLU A 141 -5.10 11.38 2.85
C GLU A 141 -5.30 12.66 2.04
N ALA A 142 -5.21 13.82 2.68
CA ALA A 142 -5.32 15.12 2.02
C ALA A 142 -4.15 15.39 1.06
N ASP A 143 -2.93 14.99 1.44
CA ASP A 143 -1.74 15.13 0.62
C ASP A 143 -1.81 14.23 -0.62
N VAL A 144 -2.28 12.98 -0.46
CA VAL A 144 -2.50 12.05 -1.58
C VAL A 144 -3.58 12.57 -2.52
N GLU A 145 -4.70 13.05 -1.99
CA GLU A 145 -5.79 13.62 -2.81
C GLU A 145 -5.30 14.83 -3.62
N GLY A 146 -4.55 15.75 -2.99
CA GLY A 146 -3.96 16.88 -3.67
C GLY A 146 -2.99 16.47 -4.78
N TYR A 147 -2.16 15.47 -4.53
CA TYR A 147 -1.23 14.91 -5.51
C TYR A 147 -1.97 14.28 -6.70
N LEU A 148 -2.93 13.39 -6.47
CA LEU A 148 -3.66 12.70 -7.53
C LEU A 148 -4.51 13.68 -8.36
N ASN A 149 -5.14 14.66 -7.72
CA ASN A 149 -5.89 15.69 -8.43
C ASN A 149 -5.00 16.50 -9.39
N ALA A 150 -3.77 16.83 -8.98
CA ALA A 150 -2.81 17.52 -9.86
C ALA A 150 -2.39 16.68 -11.08
N GLN A 151 -2.46 15.35 -11.00
CA GLN A 151 -2.10 14.44 -12.10
C GLN A 151 -3.23 14.26 -13.13
N VAL A 152 -4.49 14.53 -12.75
CA VAL A 152 -5.66 14.37 -13.64
C VAL A 152 -6.00 15.66 -14.39
N VAL A 153 -5.58 16.82 -13.87
CA VAL A 153 -5.88 18.14 -14.45
C VAL A 153 -4.84 18.57 -15.51
N ASN A 154 -3.67 17.93 -15.55
CA ASN A 154 -2.60 18.17 -16.53
C ASN A 154 -2.70 17.23 -17.74
#